data_AF-A0A2V7P8U4-F1
#
_entry.id   AF-A0A2V7P8U4-F1
#
_cell.length_a   1.000
_cell.length_b   1.000
_cell.length_c   1.000
_cell.angle_alpha   90.00
_cell.angle_beta   90.00
_cell.angle_gamma   90.00
#
_symmetry.space_group_name_H-M   'P 1'
#
loop_
_entity.id
_entity.type
_entity.pdbx_description
1 polymer ?
#
loop_
_entity_poly.entity_id
_entity_poly.type
_entity_poly.pdbx_seq_one_letter_code
_entity_poly.pdbx_strand_id
1 'polypeptide(L)'
;MVGARVAIARSDGSTLWRRARSDGSYASANDPRVLAGLGDSTKPPTVRVQWPGGRVEEWRAVPVDRYTTLKEGTGMGVSAR
;
A
#
# COMPACT_ATOMS: atom_id res chain seq x y z
N MET A 1 12.74 -8.79 -8.76
CA MET A 1 12.22 -7.40 -8.72
C MET A 1 11.86 -7.06 -7.28
N VAL A 2 12.57 -6.11 -6.66
CA VAL A 2 12.42 -5.75 -5.24
C VAL A 2 11.37 -4.65 -5.10
N GLY A 3 10.48 -4.75 -4.11
CA GLY A 3 9.45 -3.74 -3.85
C GLY A 3 8.36 -4.24 -2.92
N ALA A 4 7.66 -3.32 -2.26
CA ALA A 4 6.58 -3.65 -1.33
C ALA A 4 5.28 -3.94 -2.09
N ARG A 5 4.56 -4.99 -1.68
CA ARG A 5 3.20 -5.27 -2.19
C ARG A 5 2.19 -4.62 -1.26
N VAL A 6 1.28 -3.86 -1.83
CA VAL A 6 0.28 -3.09 -1.09
C VAL A 6 -1.10 -3.62 -1.43
N ALA A 7 -1.84 -4.07 -0.43
CA ALA A 7 -3.24 -4.43 -0.52
C ALA A 7 -4.07 -3.30 0.09
N ILE A 8 -5.01 -2.74 -0.68
CA ILE A 8 -5.97 -1.75 -0.19
C ILE A 8 -7.33 -2.44 -0.12
N ALA A 9 -7.73 -2.83 1.10
CA ALA A 9 -9.04 -3.40 1.36
C ALA A 9 -10.06 -2.27 1.45
N ARG A 10 -11.02 -2.29 0.51
CA ARG A 10 -12.07 -1.29 0.39
C ARG A 10 -13.29 -1.70 1.20
N SER A 11 -14.14 -0.72 1.50
CA SER A 11 -15.36 -0.93 2.28
C SER A 11 -16.41 -1.82 1.61
N ASP A 12 -16.31 -2.01 0.30
CA ASP A 12 -17.18 -2.91 -0.49
C ASP A 12 -16.72 -4.38 -0.43
N GLY A 13 -15.69 -4.69 0.36
CA GLY A 13 -15.11 -6.03 0.51
C GLY A 13 -14.08 -6.40 -0.55
N SER A 14 -13.90 -5.57 -1.59
CA SER A 14 -12.91 -5.83 -2.63
C SER A 14 -11.52 -5.30 -2.24
N THR A 15 -10.48 -5.89 -2.82
CA THR A 15 -9.08 -5.51 -2.55
C THR A 15 -8.38 -5.06 -3.82
N LEU A 16 -7.77 -3.87 -3.79
CA LEU A 16 -6.87 -3.41 -4.84
C LEU A 16 -5.44 -3.81 -4.48
N TRP A 17 -4.77 -4.51 -5.38
CA TRP A 17 -3.35 -4.81 -5.26
C TRP A 17 -2.52 -3.83 -6.07
N ARG A 18 -1.45 -3.33 -5.44
CA ARG A 18 -0.47 -2.43 -6.03
C ARG A 18 0.93 -2.84 -5.58
N ARG A 19 1.94 -2.32 -6.25
CA ARG A 19 3.34 -2.53 -5.89
C ARG A 19 4.07 -1.20 -5.90
N ALA A 20 4.68 -0.85 -4.78
CA ALA A 20 5.69 0.20 -4.73
C ALA A 20 7.02 -0.44 -5.14
N ARG A 21 7.53 -0.05 -6.30
CA ARG A 21 8.74 -0.62 -6.90
C ARG A 21 9.78 0.47 -7.11
N SER A 22 11.05 0.10 -6.98
CA SER A 22 12.20 0.94 -7.29
C SER A 22 12.95 0.32 -8.48
N ASP A 23 12.23 0.03 -9.56
CA ASP A 23 12.81 -0.51 -10.79
C ASP A 23 12.99 0.60 -11.85
N GLY A 24 14.07 0.49 -12.61
CA GLY A 24 14.45 1.42 -13.66
C GLY A 24 15.93 1.82 -13.57
N SER A 25 16.54 2.04 -14.73
CA SER A 25 17.86 2.68 -14.84
C SER A 25 17.74 4.19 -14.68
N TYR A 26 18.88 4.89 -14.65
CA TYR A 26 18.92 6.36 -14.63
C TYR A 26 17.97 6.97 -15.68
N ALA A 27 17.13 7.92 -15.25
CA ALA A 27 16.08 8.58 -16.06
C ALA A 27 14.96 7.67 -16.64
N SER A 28 14.82 6.43 -16.16
CA SER A 28 13.73 5.51 -16.57
C SER A 28 12.97 4.89 -15.40
N ALA A 29 13.25 5.32 -14.17
CA ALA A 29 12.53 4.89 -12.99
C ALA A 29 11.11 5.46 -12.98
N ASN A 30 10.13 4.60 -12.68
CA ASN A 30 8.75 5.02 -12.53
C ASN A 30 8.51 5.64 -11.15
N ASP A 31 7.44 6.40 -10.99
CA ASP A 31 7.05 6.95 -9.70
C ASP A 31 6.72 5.81 -8.71
N PRO A 32 7.38 5.73 -7.55
CA PRO A 32 7.17 4.63 -6.60
C PRO A 32 5.86 4.76 -5.81
N ARG A 33 5.14 5.88 -5.92
CA ARG A 33 3.89 6.12 -5.19
C ARG A 33 2.80 5.16 -5.63
N VAL A 34 2.06 4.65 -4.65
CA VAL A 34 0.87 3.85 -4.89
C VAL A 34 -0.35 4.77 -4.91
N LEU A 35 -0.97 4.92 -6.08
CA LEU A 35 -2.26 5.57 -6.24
C LEU A 35 -3.38 4.52 -6.24
N ALA A 36 -4.40 4.73 -5.40
CA ALA A 36 -5.54 3.85 -5.27
C ALA A 36 -6.84 4.66 -5.40
N GLY A 37 -7.53 4.49 -6.53
CA GLY A 37 -8.86 5.07 -6.70
C GLY A 37 -9.89 4.31 -5.88
N LEU A 38 -10.65 5.02 -5.05
CA LEU A 38 -11.71 4.45 -4.21
C LEU A 38 -13.11 4.61 -4.82
N GLY A 39 -13.22 5.27 -5.98
CA GLY A 39 -14.52 5.63 -6.58
C GLY A 39 -15.23 6.67 -5.70
N ASP A 40 -16.55 6.55 -5.59
CA ASP A 40 -17.38 7.45 -4.75
C ASP A 40 -17.32 7.11 -3.24
N SER A 41 -16.52 6.10 -2.85
CA SER A 41 -16.43 5.71 -1.44
C SER A 41 -15.57 6.68 -0.65
N THR A 42 -16.18 7.32 0.35
CA THR A 42 -15.49 8.16 1.35
C THR A 42 -15.03 7.35 2.57
N LYS A 43 -15.28 6.04 2.60
CA LYS A 43 -14.94 5.18 3.73
C LYS A 43 -13.43 4.89 3.74
N PRO A 44 -12.73 5.20 4.86
CA PRO A 44 -11.31 4.92 4.99
C PRO A 44 -10.97 3.43 4.78
N PRO A 45 -10.08 3.08 3.84
CA PRO A 45 -9.67 1.70 3.63
C PRO A 45 -8.73 1.20 4.73
N THR A 46 -8.55 -0.11 4.77
CA THR A 46 -7.42 -0.75 5.45
C THR A 46 -6.32 -1.02 4.44
N VAL A 47 -5.10 -0.59 4.74
CA VAL A 47 -3.93 -0.80 3.88
C VAL A 47 -3.00 -1.79 4.54
N ARG A 48 -2.70 -2.88 3.83
CA ARG A 48 -1.74 -3.90 4.24
C ARG A 48 -0.52 -3.84 3.34
N VAL A 49 0.66 -3.77 3.92
CA VAL A 49 1.94 -3.73 3.19
C VAL A 49 2.74 -4.98 3.50
N GLN A 50 3.12 -5.71 2.46
CA GLN A 50 4.15 -6.76 2.52
C GLN A 50 5.47 -6.13 2.10
N TRP A 51 6.36 -5.92 3.05
CA TRP A 51 7.66 -5.29 2.84
C TRP A 51 8.63 -6.24 2.14
N PRO A 52 9.66 -5.71 1.45
CA PRO A 52 10.69 -6.54 0.81
C PRO A 52 11.39 -7.50 1.77
N GLY A 53 11.54 -7.12 3.05
CA GLY A 53 12.11 -7.97 4.10
C GLY A 53 11.20 -9.08 4.62
N GLY A 54 10.00 -9.27 4.03
CA GLY A 54 9.04 -10.30 4.42
C GLY A 54 8.11 -9.90 5.57
N ARG A 55 8.42 -8.81 6.28
CA ARG A 55 7.51 -8.25 7.29
C ARG A 55 6.19 -7.82 6.64
N VAL A 56 5.08 -8.06 7.34
CA VAL A 56 3.76 -7.61 6.89
C VAL A 56 3.12 -6.74 7.96
N GLU A 57 2.65 -5.58 7.56
CA GLU A 57 2.06 -4.59 8.46
C GLU A 57 0.72 -4.07 7.92
N GLU A 58 -0.16 -3.66 8.83
CA GLU A 58 -1.49 -3.15 8.54
C GLU A 58 -1.72 -1.78 9.18
N TRP A 59 -2.36 -0.88 8.41
CA TRP A 59 -2.89 0.40 8.86
C TRP A 59 -4.38 0.43 8.57
N ARG A 60 -5.18 0.70 9.59
CA ARG A 60 -6.63 0.83 9.47
C ARG A 60 -7.02 2.28 9.37
N ALA A 61 -8.18 2.52 8.78
CA ALA A 61 -8.76 3.84 8.63
C ALA A 61 -7.79 4.87 8.01
N VAL A 62 -7.09 4.46 6.96
CA VAL A 62 -6.17 5.35 6.25
C VAL A 62 -6.96 6.49 5.61
N PRO A 63 -6.58 7.76 5.83
CA PRO A 63 -7.35 8.89 5.33
C PRO A 63 -7.36 8.92 3.79
N VAL A 64 -8.53 9.23 3.24
CA VAL A 64 -8.76 9.31 1.79
C VAL A 64 -8.44 10.71 1.25
N ASP A 65 -8.35 10.82 -0.09
CA ASP A 65 -8.11 12.06 -0.84
C ASP A 65 -6.86 12.85 -0.42
N ARG A 66 -5.84 12.13 0.03
CA ARG A 66 -4.53 12.69 0.37
C ARG A 66 -3.43 11.66 0.25
N TYR A 67 -2.19 12.13 0.24
CA TYR A 67 -1.05 11.25 0.42
C TYR A 67 -0.88 10.89 1.89
N THR A 68 -0.63 9.61 2.13
CA THR A 68 -0.26 9.08 3.44
C THR A 68 1.06 8.33 3.29
N THR A 69 2.05 8.68 4.13
CA THR A 69 3.33 7.98 4.17
C THR A 69 3.24 6.81 5.16
N LEU A 70 3.36 5.60 4.65
CA LEU A 70 3.50 4.39 5.47
C LEU A 70 4.97 4.05 5.59
N LYS A 71 5.46 3.92 6.82
CA LYS A 71 6.87 3.60 7.11
C LYS A 71 6.95 2.22 7.75
N GLU A 72 7.83 1.36 7.25
CA GLU A 72 8.07 0.05 7.85
C GLU A 72 8.41 0.18 9.34
N GLY A 73 7.78 -0.64 10.18
CA GLY A 73 7.91 -0.61 11.64
C GLY A 73 6.92 0.31 12.34
N THR A 74 6.07 1.04 11.61
CA THR A 74 5.07 1.96 12.20
C THR A 74 3.64 1.43 12.14
N GLY A 75 3.42 0.30 11.47
CA GLY A 75 2.12 -0.34 11.36
C GLY A 75 1.94 -1.47 12.36
N MET A 76 0.73 -2.01 12.43
CA MET A 76 0.48 -3.21 13.23
C MET A 76 1.04 -4.42 12.49
N GLY A 77 2.00 -5.13 13.09
CA GLY A 77 2.53 -6.37 12.55
C GLY A 77 1.44 -7.45 12.44
N VAL A 78 1.32 -8.07 11.28
CA VAL A 78 0.33 -9.12 11.03
C VAL A 78 1.01 -10.35 10.43
N SER A 79 0.54 -11.55 10.79
CA SER A 79 1.05 -12.78 10.18
C SER A 79 0.66 -12.83 8.70
N ALA A 80 1.60 -13.24 7.84
CA ALA A 80 1.29 -13.55 6.45
C ALA A 80 0.30 -14.74 6.43
N ARG A 81 -0.84 -14.55 5.77
CA ARG A 81 -1.84 -15.59 5.55
C ARG A 81 -2.04 -15.73 4.05
#